data_AF-A0A9X2YRQ5-F1
#
_entry.id   AF-A0A9X2YRQ5-F1
#
_cell.length_a   1.000
_cell.length_b   1.000
_cell.length_c   1.000
_cell.angle_alpha   90.00
_cell.angle_beta   90.00
_cell.angle_gamma   90.00
#
_symmetry.space_group_name_H-M   'P 1'
#
loop_
_entity.id
_entity.type
_entity.pdbx_description
1 polymer ?
#
loop_
_entity_poly.entity_id
_entity_poly.type
_entity_poly.pdbx_seq_one_letter_code
_entity_poly.pdbx_strand_id
1 'polypeptide(L)'
;MKRIAIVLAAVCIGGLASAPSASAEQAPLTEGPHTFVFSDGATSAVTVAYDCGPDCFSMGDASSREQFRFDGARWVTASGISTADGRNYLNKNGQPATVT
;
A
#
# COMPACT_ATOMS: atom_id res chain seq x y z
N MET A 1 9.38 -22.11 58.70
CA MET A 1 10.31 -20.97 58.77
C MET A 1 10.65 -20.55 57.35
N LYS A 2 10.64 -19.22 57.09
CA LYS A 2 11.36 -18.48 56.04
C LYS A 2 11.06 -18.73 54.53
N ARG A 3 10.09 -17.94 54.04
CA ARG A 3 10.09 -17.05 52.87
C ARG A 3 11.12 -17.30 51.75
N ILE A 4 10.64 -17.52 50.52
CA ILE A 4 11.18 -16.86 49.32
C ILE A 4 9.99 -16.47 48.44
N ALA A 5 9.80 -15.16 48.28
CA ALA A 5 8.95 -14.56 47.27
C ALA A 5 9.85 -14.13 46.12
N ILE A 6 9.48 -14.44 44.88
CA ILE A 6 9.94 -13.72 43.69
C ILE A 6 8.70 -13.41 42.85
N VAL A 7 8.40 -12.13 42.81
CA VAL A 7 7.50 -11.45 41.87
C VAL A 7 8.38 -10.91 40.74
N LEU A 8 8.01 -11.16 39.48
CA LEU A 8 8.29 -10.31 38.30
C LEU A 8 7.52 -10.97 37.12
N ALA A 9 6.31 -10.53 36.77
CA ALA A 9 5.95 -9.32 35.99
C ALA A 9 6.21 -9.46 34.47
N ALA A 10 5.18 -9.10 33.70
CA ALA A 10 5.13 -8.90 32.26
C ALA A 10 5.17 -10.17 31.38
N VAL A 11 4.04 -10.88 31.29
CA VAL A 11 3.68 -11.50 30.00
C VAL A 11 3.27 -10.36 29.09
N CYS A 12 4.19 -10.00 28.19
CA CYS A 12 3.92 -9.09 27.09
C CYS A 12 2.63 -9.54 26.40
N ILE A 13 1.66 -8.62 26.35
CA ILE A 13 0.59 -8.67 25.36
C ILE A 13 1.30 -8.44 24.02
N GLY A 14 1.92 -9.49 23.50
CA GLY A 14 2.26 -9.58 22.10
C GLY A 14 0.93 -9.70 21.39
N GLY A 15 0.31 -8.55 21.12
CA GLY A 15 -0.80 -8.47 20.20
C GLY A 15 -0.40 -9.29 18.98
N LEU A 16 -1.28 -10.20 18.60
CA LEU A 16 -1.27 -10.79 17.28
C LEU A 16 -1.28 -9.58 16.33
N ALA A 17 -0.09 -9.13 15.91
CA ALA A 17 0.03 -8.38 14.69
C ALA A 17 -0.42 -9.40 13.65
N SER A 18 -1.71 -9.33 13.30
CA SER A 18 -2.28 -10.08 12.21
C SER A 18 -1.32 -9.89 11.05
N ALA A 19 -0.57 -10.96 10.73
CA ALA A 19 0.16 -11.02 9.48
C ALA A 19 -0.84 -10.61 8.38
N PRO A 20 -0.43 -9.77 7.41
CA PRO A 20 -1.35 -9.20 6.44
C PRO A 20 -2.22 -10.31 5.86
N SER A 21 -3.53 -10.14 6.02
CA SER A 21 -4.52 -11.07 5.49
C SER A 21 -4.20 -11.35 4.02
N ALA A 22 -4.07 -12.62 3.71
CA ALA A 22 -3.70 -13.15 2.41
C ALA A 22 -4.81 -12.96 1.36
N SER A 23 -5.08 -11.72 0.93
CA SER A 23 -5.98 -11.43 -0.20
C SER A 23 -5.62 -10.19 -1.04
N ALA A 24 -4.38 -9.71 -0.93
CA ALA A 24 -3.66 -9.12 -2.04
C ALA A 24 -2.57 -10.12 -2.44
N GLU A 25 -2.91 -11.10 -3.30
CA GLU A 25 -2.03 -12.24 -3.57
C GLU A 25 -0.66 -11.86 -4.20
N GLN A 26 -0.49 -10.61 -4.64
CA GLN A 26 0.83 -10.00 -4.84
C GLN A 26 0.74 -8.48 -4.75
N ALA A 27 1.72 -7.87 -4.07
CA ALA A 27 1.96 -6.43 -4.09
C ALA A 27 2.08 -5.95 -5.57
N PRO A 28 1.23 -5.01 -6.04
CA PRO A 28 1.21 -4.57 -7.44
C PRO A 28 2.55 -3.97 -7.89
N LEU A 29 3.25 -3.31 -6.97
CA LEU A 29 4.58 -2.74 -7.17
C LEU A 29 5.46 -3.00 -5.96
N THR A 30 6.78 -2.92 -6.18
CA THR A 30 7.72 -2.81 -5.07
C THR A 30 7.49 -1.50 -4.31
N GLU A 31 7.67 -1.52 -2.99
CA GLU A 31 7.66 -0.29 -2.19
C GLU A 31 8.89 0.56 -2.53
N GLY A 32 8.72 1.89 -2.55
CA GLY A 32 9.79 2.84 -2.77
C GLY A 32 9.60 3.75 -4.00
N PRO A 33 10.70 4.35 -4.50
CA PRO A 33 10.65 5.36 -5.54
C PRO A 33 10.39 4.76 -6.92
N HIS A 34 9.56 5.43 -7.69
CA HIS A 34 9.14 5.07 -9.04
C HIS A 34 8.98 6.31 -9.91
N THR A 35 8.92 6.10 -11.23
CA THR A 35 8.60 7.19 -12.18
C THR A 35 7.25 6.93 -12.82
N PHE A 36 6.33 7.89 -12.68
CA PHE A 36 5.04 7.90 -13.36
C PHE A 36 5.19 8.63 -14.69
N VAL A 37 4.73 8.02 -15.78
CA VAL A 37 4.80 8.51 -17.15
C VAL A 37 3.39 8.71 -17.67
N PHE A 38 3.04 9.96 -17.98
CA PHE A 38 1.74 10.33 -18.52
C PHE A 38 1.66 10.09 -20.03
N SER A 39 0.45 10.03 -20.59
CA SER A 39 0.21 9.81 -22.01
C SER A 39 0.83 10.86 -22.94
N ASP A 40 1.09 12.07 -22.45
CA ASP A 40 1.75 13.16 -23.18
C ASP A 40 3.29 13.09 -23.11
N GLY A 41 3.84 12.09 -22.41
CA GLY A 41 5.27 11.90 -22.19
C GLY A 41 5.84 12.68 -21.01
N ALA A 42 5.02 13.45 -20.29
CA ALA A 42 5.45 14.07 -19.04
C ALA A 42 5.76 12.99 -18.00
N THR A 43 6.70 13.26 -17.11
CA THR A 43 7.07 12.35 -16.02
C THR A 43 6.91 13.00 -14.66
N SER A 44 6.68 12.19 -13.64
CA SER A 44 6.64 12.62 -12.24
C SER A 44 7.23 11.55 -11.34
N ALA A 45 8.08 11.97 -10.40
CA ALA A 45 8.59 11.08 -9.37
C ALA A 45 7.47 10.76 -8.38
N VAL A 46 7.25 9.47 -8.14
CA VAL A 46 6.25 8.98 -7.19
C VAL A 46 6.87 7.99 -6.23
N THR A 47 6.28 7.84 -5.05
CA THR A 47 6.66 6.82 -4.08
C THR A 47 5.47 5.91 -3.84
N VAL A 48 5.69 4.61 -3.97
CA VAL A 48 4.74 3.57 -3.58
C VAL A 48 4.98 3.24 -2.12
N ALA A 49 3.92 3.15 -1.32
CA ALA A 49 3.96 2.68 0.07
C ALA A 49 2.76 1.79 0.41
N TYR A 50 2.97 0.82 1.29
CA TYR A 50 1.90 -0.06 1.80
C TYR A 50 1.49 0.34 3.22
N ASP A 51 1.08 1.62 3.36
CA ASP A 51 0.88 2.31 4.64
C ASP A 51 -0.60 2.54 5.02
N CYS A 52 -1.55 2.05 4.21
CA CYS A 52 -2.98 2.36 4.35
C CYS A 52 -3.88 1.18 4.73
N GLY A 53 -3.28 0.05 5.13
CA GLY A 53 -3.98 -1.14 5.65
C GLY A 53 -3.86 -2.37 4.74
N PRO A 54 -4.46 -3.50 5.15
CA PRO A 54 -4.53 -4.69 4.28
C PRO A 54 -5.32 -4.34 3.01
N ASP A 55 -4.85 -4.83 1.86
CA ASP A 55 -5.45 -4.58 0.54
C ASP A 55 -5.48 -3.10 0.12
N CYS A 56 -4.48 -2.35 0.58
CA CYS A 56 -4.30 -0.95 0.24
C CYS A 56 -2.82 -0.62 -0.01
N PHE A 57 -2.56 0.19 -1.03
CA PHE A 57 -1.29 0.89 -1.18
C PHE A 57 -1.54 2.36 -1.51
N SER A 58 -0.57 3.22 -1.22
CA SER A 58 -0.59 4.63 -1.59
C SER A 58 0.50 4.92 -2.62
N MET A 59 0.20 5.82 -3.56
CA MET A 59 1.16 6.27 -4.57
C MET A 59 0.97 7.76 -4.86
N GLY A 60 2.08 8.48 -4.96
CA GLY A 60 2.09 9.89 -5.33
C GLY A 60 3.39 10.55 -4.94
N ASP A 61 3.42 11.88 -4.99
CA ASP A 61 4.57 12.66 -4.56
C ASP A 61 4.58 12.86 -3.03
N ALA A 62 5.55 13.64 -2.53
CA ALA A 62 5.68 13.92 -1.10
C ALA A 62 4.54 14.79 -0.53
N SER A 63 3.78 15.48 -1.39
CA SER A 63 2.72 16.43 -1.02
C SER A 63 1.32 15.85 -1.22
N SER A 64 1.16 14.84 -2.07
CA SER A 64 -0.12 14.22 -2.39
C SER A 64 0.05 12.75 -2.74
N ARG A 65 -0.66 11.88 -2.02
CA ARG A 65 -0.74 10.44 -2.31
C ARG A 65 -2.17 10.01 -2.51
N GLU A 66 -2.39 9.24 -3.56
CA GLU A 66 -3.65 8.56 -3.84
C GLU A 66 -3.63 7.18 -3.19
N GLN A 67 -4.72 6.82 -2.50
CA GLN A 67 -4.89 5.48 -1.92
C GLN A 67 -5.63 4.59 -2.89
N PHE A 68 -4.99 3.48 -3.23
CA PHE A 68 -5.54 2.43 -4.05
C PHE A 68 -6.03 1.30 -3.16
N ARG A 69 -7.32 0.97 -3.26
CA ARG A 69 -7.94 -0.16 -2.56
C ARG A 69 -8.25 -1.27 -3.56
N PHE A 70 -8.05 -2.52 -3.14
CA PHE A 70 -8.37 -3.66 -3.98
C PHE A 70 -9.90 -3.88 -4.03
N ASP A 71 -10.47 -3.99 -5.24
CA ASP A 71 -11.90 -4.24 -5.46
C ASP A 71 -12.22 -5.71 -5.81
N GLY A 72 -11.21 -6.58 -5.78
CA GLY A 72 -11.31 -7.99 -6.18
C GLY A 72 -10.84 -8.29 -7.61
N ALA A 73 -10.67 -7.27 -8.45
CA ALA A 73 -10.13 -7.44 -9.81
C ALA A 73 -9.04 -6.42 -10.16
N ARG A 74 -9.05 -5.27 -9.51
CA ARG A 74 -8.15 -4.15 -9.75
C ARG A 74 -8.01 -3.30 -8.48
N TRP A 75 -7.02 -2.44 -8.52
CA TRP A 75 -6.74 -1.42 -7.54
C TRP A 75 -7.40 -0.12 -7.98
N VAL A 76 -8.19 0.50 -7.11
CA VAL A 76 -8.98 1.70 -7.44
C VAL A 76 -8.83 2.79 -6.38
N THR A 77 -8.78 4.05 -6.82
CA THR A 77 -8.81 5.23 -5.95
C THR A 77 -10.21 5.83 -5.86
N ALA A 78 -10.45 6.67 -4.85
CA ALA A 78 -11.68 7.46 -4.77
C ALA A 78 -11.84 8.45 -5.94
N SER A 79 -10.72 8.90 -6.52
CA SER A 79 -10.69 9.78 -7.70
C SER A 79 -10.96 9.05 -9.02
N GLY A 80 -11.15 7.73 -9.00
CA GLY A 80 -11.49 6.91 -10.16
C GLY A 80 -10.27 6.51 -11.00
N ILE A 81 -9.06 6.59 -10.44
CA ILE A 81 -7.86 6.03 -11.06
C ILE A 81 -7.84 4.53 -10.75
N SER A 82 -7.48 3.71 -11.74
CA SER A 82 -7.42 2.26 -11.55
C SER A 82 -6.23 1.60 -12.23
N THR A 83 -5.79 0.47 -11.69
CA THR A 83 -4.76 -0.40 -12.28
C THR A 83 -5.03 -1.85 -11.89
N ALA A 84 -4.81 -2.79 -12.80
CA ALA A 84 -4.89 -4.22 -12.48
C ALA A 84 -3.55 -4.79 -11.98
N ASP A 85 -2.45 -4.25 -12.48
CA ASP A 85 -1.10 -4.79 -12.34
C ASP A 85 -0.13 -3.88 -11.59
N GLY A 86 -0.59 -2.70 -11.15
CA GLY A 86 0.26 -1.68 -10.56
C GLY A 86 1.10 -0.90 -11.55
N ARG A 87 1.14 -1.28 -12.83
CA ARG A 87 2.03 -0.67 -13.83
C ARG A 87 1.27 0.18 -14.81
N ASN A 88 0.15 -0.30 -15.29
CA ASN A 88 -0.69 0.38 -16.27
C ASN A 88 -1.91 0.96 -15.57
N TYR A 89 -2.04 2.29 -15.65
CA TYR A 89 -3.08 3.05 -14.98
C TYR A 89 -4.05 3.64 -15.98
N LEU A 90 -5.33 3.69 -15.62
CA LEU A 90 -6.36 4.45 -16.32
C LEU A 90 -6.95 5.46 -15.34
N ASN A 91 -6.95 6.74 -15.71
CA ASN A 91 -7.66 7.76 -14.95
C ASN A 91 -9.18 7.68 -15.19
N LYS A 92 -9.96 8.48 -14.45
CA LYS A 92 -11.42 8.55 -14.58
C LYS A 92 -11.94 8.93 -15.99
N ASN A 93 -11.08 9.51 -16.84
CA ASN A 93 -11.40 9.88 -18.22
C ASN A 93 -10.94 8.80 -19.23
N GLY A 94 -10.40 7.66 -18.77
CA GLY A 94 -9.88 6.59 -19.62
C GLY A 94 -8.51 6.87 -20.23
N GLN A 95 -7.78 7.88 -19.75
CA GLN A 95 -6.44 8.18 -20.26
C GLN A 95 -5.40 7.26 -19.59
N PRO A 96 -4.50 6.64 -20.38
CA PRO A 96 -3.49 5.73 -19.86
C PRO A 96 -2.30 6.48 -19.25
N ALA A 97 -1.68 5.87 -18.25
CA ALA A 97 -0.38 6.23 -17.73
C ALA A 97 0.36 4.96 -17.27
N THR A 98 1.68 5.07 -17.11
CA THR A 98 2.51 3.91 -16.76
C THR A 98 3.47 4.26 -15.65
N VAL A 99 3.73 3.32 -14.74
CA VAL A 99 4.80 3.45 -13.76
C VAL A 99 5.96 2.51 -14.09
N THR A 100 7.17 3.00 -13.89
CA THR A 100 8.43 2.25 -14.06
C THR A 100 9.23 2.22 -12.77
#